data_AF-A0A8T9SR47-F1
#
_entry.id   AF-A0A8T9SR47-F1
#
_cell.length_a   1.000
_cell.length_b   1.000
_cell.length_c   1.000
_cell.angle_alpha   90.00
_cell.angle_beta   90.00
_cell.angle_gamma   90.00
#
_symmetry.space_group_name_H-M   'P 1'
#
loop_
_entity.id
_entity.type
_entity.pdbx_description
1 polymer ?
#
loop_
_entity_poly.entity_id
_entity_poly.type
_entity_poly.pdbx_seq_one_letter_code
_entity_poly.pdbx_strand_id
1 'polypeptide(L)'
;MMLLRTLRKAMALVALPLSLLTACDSTPRERQAALEKGVNRLDTIANRAGNKINAAAGRAARYDSAARVRNRQPLDPAAEATFTTQLLGTYTDIGALTATTIEPAYKQFLQQVRAQRRTWTQRDWDYATAIYRRLNEQLRAVRLDVKGRDEIHIRALQTEFTALETGRDVKDLGKAVGNKQ
;
A
#
# COMPACT_ATOMS: atom_id res chain seq x y z
N MET A 1 15.23 -20.53 -57.47
CA MET A 1 15.16 -20.08 -56.06
C MET A 1 16.53 -19.50 -55.71
N MET A 2 16.53 -18.33 -55.07
CA MET A 2 17.67 -17.50 -54.65
C MET A 2 18.29 -16.55 -55.70
N LEU A 3 18.06 -15.26 -55.42
CA LEU A 3 18.36 -14.07 -56.19
C LEU A 3 19.86 -13.77 -56.31
N LEU A 4 20.21 -13.34 -57.52
CA LEU A 4 21.37 -12.56 -57.91
C LEU A 4 21.51 -11.26 -57.08
N ARG A 5 22.71 -11.04 -56.55
CA ARG A 5 23.21 -9.73 -56.12
C ARG A 5 23.74 -8.97 -57.34
N THR A 6 23.16 -7.81 -57.66
CA THR A 6 23.88 -6.75 -58.40
C THR A 6 23.17 -5.39 -58.33
N LEU A 7 24.01 -4.35 -58.25
CA LEU A 7 23.88 -2.99 -58.83
C LEU A 7 23.20 -1.84 -58.05
N ARG A 8 24.06 -1.01 -57.43
CA ARG A 8 24.37 0.40 -57.73
C ARG A 8 23.24 1.48 -57.81
N LYS A 9 23.56 2.57 -57.08
CA LYS A 9 23.40 4.03 -57.34
C LYS A 9 22.15 4.74 -56.79
N ALA A 10 22.39 5.66 -55.84
CA ALA A 10 22.19 7.12 -55.96
C ALA A 10 22.26 7.71 -54.53
N MET A 11 23.39 8.27 -54.10
CA MET A 11 23.64 9.72 -54.11
C MET A 11 22.37 10.57 -53.96
N ALA A 12 22.05 10.94 -52.71
CA ALA A 12 21.31 12.14 -52.40
C ALA A 12 22.01 12.83 -51.22
N LEU A 13 22.73 13.90 -51.58
CA LEU A 13 23.23 14.93 -50.70
C LEU A 13 22.07 15.40 -49.79
N VAL A 14 22.21 15.28 -48.47
CA VAL A 14 21.43 16.07 -47.53
C VAL A 14 22.43 16.90 -46.73
N ALA A 15 22.49 18.17 -47.11
CA ALA A 15 23.29 19.18 -46.48
C ALA A 15 22.80 19.41 -45.03
N LEU A 16 23.75 19.44 -44.10
CA LEU A 16 23.59 20.02 -42.76
C LEU A 16 23.10 21.48 -42.86
N PRO A 17 22.34 21.93 -41.86
CA PRO A 17 22.65 23.18 -41.19
C PRO A 17 23.35 22.87 -39.86
N LEU A 18 24.59 23.32 -39.82
CA LEU A 18 25.47 23.40 -38.67
C LEU A 18 24.88 24.41 -37.67
N SER A 19 24.07 23.96 -36.72
CA SER A 19 23.65 24.76 -35.58
C SER A 19 24.40 24.30 -34.33
N LEU A 20 25.58 24.90 -34.16
CA LEU A 20 26.23 25.22 -32.90
C LEU A 20 26.35 24.07 -31.88
N LEU A 21 27.54 23.47 -31.90
CA LEU A 21 28.20 22.97 -30.70
C LEU A 21 28.15 24.06 -29.62
N THR A 22 27.17 23.99 -28.71
CA THR A 22 27.39 24.53 -27.37
C THR A 22 28.41 23.59 -26.73
N ALA A 23 29.66 24.03 -26.72
CA ALA A 23 30.70 23.36 -25.98
C ALA A 23 30.22 23.24 -24.53
N CYS A 24 29.92 22.00 -24.13
CA CYS A 24 29.93 21.55 -22.76
C CYS A 24 31.35 21.77 -22.21
N ASP A 25 31.66 22.99 -21.79
CA ASP A 25 32.90 23.30 -21.08
C ASP A 25 32.71 22.91 -19.61
N SER A 26 32.72 21.60 -19.36
CA SER A 26 33.06 21.07 -18.04
C SER A 26 34.33 20.27 -18.21
N THR A 27 35.39 20.75 -17.59
CA THR A 27 36.68 20.06 -17.57
C THR A 27 36.49 18.65 -16.96
N PRO A 28 37.31 17.65 -17.31
CA PRO A 28 37.19 16.30 -16.76
C PRO A 28 37.15 16.27 -15.23
N ARG A 29 37.84 17.23 -14.58
CA ARG A 29 37.83 17.40 -13.12
C ARG A 29 36.50 17.92 -12.58
N GLU A 30 35.83 18.83 -13.28
CA GLU A 30 34.51 19.34 -12.86
C GLU A 30 33.43 18.27 -12.98
N ARG A 31 33.51 17.40 -14.00
CA ARG A 31 32.60 16.24 -14.09
C ARG A 31 32.81 15.25 -12.96
N GLN A 32 34.06 14.95 -12.62
CA GLN A 32 34.38 14.08 -11.48
C GLN A 32 33.88 14.69 -10.16
N ALA A 33 34.10 15.99 -9.93
CA ALA A 33 33.58 16.69 -8.76
C ALA A 33 32.05 16.74 -8.71
N ALA A 34 31.37 16.88 -9.86
CA ALA A 34 29.92 16.82 -9.95
C ALA A 34 29.37 15.41 -9.67
N LEU A 35 30.09 14.38 -10.13
CA LEU A 35 29.76 12.97 -9.86
C LEU A 35 29.94 12.65 -8.37
N GLU A 36 31.04 13.07 -7.74
CA GLU A 36 31.27 12.88 -6.30
C GLU A 36 30.20 13.58 -5.45
N LYS A 37 29.83 14.82 -5.80
CA LYS A 37 28.71 15.53 -5.15
C LYS A 37 27.38 14.79 -5.35
N GLY A 38 27.16 14.23 -6.53
CA GLY A 38 26.00 13.40 -6.85
C GLY A 38 25.93 12.15 -5.97
N VAL A 39 27.03 11.39 -5.89
CA VAL A 39 27.14 10.16 -5.08
C VAL A 39 26.93 10.46 -3.60
N ASN A 40 27.62 11.46 -3.04
CA ASN A 40 27.46 11.83 -1.62
C ASN A 40 26.03 12.28 -1.28
N ARG A 41 25.36 12.97 -2.21
CA ARG A 41 23.97 13.39 -2.05
C ARG A 41 23.02 12.18 -2.11
N LEU A 42 23.27 11.24 -3.01
CA LEU A 42 22.49 10.00 -3.11
C LEU A 42 22.64 9.17 -1.84
N ASP A 43 23.84 9.00 -1.30
CA ASP A 43 24.08 8.30 -0.04
C ASP A 43 23.39 8.99 1.14
N THR A 44 23.42 10.32 1.18
CA THR A 44 22.73 11.08 2.22
C THR A 44 21.21 10.89 2.14
N ILE A 45 20.65 10.89 0.93
CA ILE A 45 19.21 10.66 0.70
C ILE A 45 18.85 9.21 1.05
N ALA A 46 19.66 8.24 0.63
CA ALA A 46 19.46 6.82 0.91
C ALA A 46 19.51 6.53 2.41
N ASN A 47 20.51 7.07 3.13
CA ASN A 47 20.62 6.92 4.59
C ASN A 47 19.47 7.61 5.32
N ARG A 48 19.05 8.80 4.89
CA ARG A 48 17.89 9.50 5.47
C ARG A 48 16.59 8.73 5.21
N ALA A 49 16.42 8.15 4.02
CA ALA A 49 15.28 7.30 3.68
C ALA A 49 15.29 6.02 4.52
N GLY A 50 16.42 5.33 4.60
CA GLY A 50 16.61 4.13 5.42
C GLY A 50 16.32 4.39 6.90
N ASN A 51 16.83 5.50 7.46
CA ASN A 51 16.56 5.87 8.85
C ASN A 51 15.08 6.18 9.10
N LYS A 52 14.38 6.82 8.16
CA LYS A 52 12.94 7.06 8.25
C LYS A 52 12.14 5.76 8.15
N ILE A 53 12.52 4.86 7.24
CA ILE A 53 11.92 3.54 7.08
C ILE A 53 12.12 2.72 8.36
N ASN A 54 13.34 2.67 8.89
CA ASN A 54 13.65 1.94 10.13
C ASN A 54 12.93 2.53 11.35
N ALA A 55 12.82 3.85 11.44
CA ALA A 55 12.04 4.50 12.49
C ALA A 55 10.53 4.22 12.35
N ALA A 56 10.00 4.13 11.12
CA ALA A 56 8.62 3.74 10.88
C ALA A 56 8.40 2.25 11.18
N ALA A 57 9.31 1.37 10.73
CA ALA A 57 9.29 -0.06 10.96
C ALA A 57 9.43 -0.40 12.46
N GLY A 58 10.30 0.30 13.19
CA GLY A 58 10.45 0.14 14.64
C GLY A 58 9.20 0.58 15.41
N ARG A 59 8.52 1.64 14.94
CA ARG A 59 7.22 2.07 15.50
C ARG A 59 6.12 1.06 15.17
N ALA A 60 6.06 0.56 13.94
CA ALA A 60 5.13 -0.48 13.51
C ALA A 60 5.33 -1.79 14.30
N ALA A 61 6.57 -2.23 14.49
CA ALA A 61 6.91 -3.42 15.27
C ALA A 61 6.55 -3.28 16.75
N ARG A 62 6.77 -2.10 17.35
CA ARG A 62 6.35 -1.83 18.74
C ARG A 62 4.83 -1.80 18.87
N TYR A 63 4.14 -1.15 17.94
CA TYR A 63 2.68 -1.15 17.90
C TYR A 63 2.12 -2.57 17.76
N ASP A 64 2.65 -3.35 16.81
CA ASP A 64 2.28 -4.73 16.56
C ASP A 64 2.57 -5.61 17.80
N SER A 65 3.70 -5.42 18.48
CA SER A 65 3.99 -6.13 19.73
C SER A 65 3.00 -5.79 20.85
N ALA A 66 2.61 -4.52 21.01
CA ALA A 66 1.60 -4.11 21.99
C ALA A 66 0.19 -4.60 21.60
N ALA A 67 -0.15 -4.61 20.31
CA ALA A 67 -1.38 -5.19 19.79
C ALA A 67 -1.43 -6.71 20.00
N ARG A 68 -0.32 -7.44 19.77
CA ARG A 68 -0.20 -8.89 20.02
C ARG A 68 -0.31 -9.25 21.50
N VAL A 69 0.26 -8.45 22.39
CA VAL A 69 0.11 -8.64 23.84
C VAL A 69 -1.35 -8.42 24.28
N ARG A 70 -2.07 -7.49 23.65
CA ARG A 70 -3.50 -7.21 23.91
C ARG A 70 -4.45 -8.25 23.32
N ASN A 71 -4.14 -8.77 22.13
CA ASN A 71 -4.87 -9.87 21.48
C ASN A 71 -4.77 -11.24 22.21
N ARG A 72 -4.11 -11.29 23.37
CA ARG A 72 -4.10 -12.49 24.23
C ARG A 72 -5.43 -12.72 24.94
N GLN A 73 -6.26 -11.68 25.11
CA GLN A 73 -7.62 -11.87 25.58
C GLN A 73 -8.49 -12.33 24.40
N PRO A 74 -9.04 -13.55 24.42
CA PRO A 74 -9.92 -14.01 23.35
C PRO A 74 -11.10 -13.04 23.21
N LEU A 75 -11.51 -12.81 21.96
CA LEU A 75 -12.73 -12.07 21.66
C LEU A 75 -13.93 -12.87 22.16
N ASP A 76 -14.97 -12.18 22.63
CA ASP A 76 -16.22 -12.82 22.99
C ASP A 76 -16.95 -13.25 21.70
N PRO A 77 -17.21 -14.56 21.49
CA PRO A 77 -17.85 -15.04 20.27
C PRO A 77 -19.25 -14.44 20.02
N ALA A 78 -20.01 -14.18 21.09
CA ALA A 78 -21.36 -13.62 20.97
C ALA A 78 -21.33 -12.16 20.50
N ALA A 79 -20.44 -11.36 21.10
CA ALA A 79 -20.18 -10.00 20.65
C ALA A 79 -19.62 -9.95 19.23
N GLU A 80 -18.69 -10.85 18.85
CA GLU A 80 -18.17 -10.94 17.49
C GLU A 80 -19.28 -11.20 16.47
N ALA A 81 -20.20 -12.12 16.75
CA ALA A 81 -21.33 -12.42 15.86
C ALA A 81 -22.26 -11.20 15.69
N THR A 82 -22.51 -10.46 16.78
CA THR A 82 -23.31 -9.22 16.74
C THR A 82 -22.61 -8.15 15.91
N PHE A 83 -21.31 -7.96 16.12
CA PHE A 83 -20.50 -7.00 15.35
C PHE A 83 -20.43 -7.39 13.87
N THR A 84 -20.32 -8.68 13.57
CA THR A 84 -20.37 -9.21 12.20
C THR A 84 -21.68 -8.84 11.53
N THR A 85 -22.80 -8.99 12.22
CA THR A 85 -24.12 -8.58 11.73
C THR A 85 -24.21 -7.09 11.48
N GLN A 86 -23.71 -6.28 12.41
CA GLN A 86 -23.71 -4.83 12.28
C GLN A 86 -22.86 -4.35 11.09
N LEU A 87 -21.68 -4.94 10.88
CA LEU A 87 -20.75 -4.50 9.84
C LEU A 87 -21.05 -5.07 8.46
N LEU A 88 -21.58 -6.29 8.37
CA LEU A 88 -21.78 -7.00 7.12
C LEU A 88 -23.24 -7.09 6.69
N GLY A 89 -24.20 -6.86 7.59
CA GLY A 89 -25.62 -6.96 7.27
C GLY A 89 -25.98 -8.33 6.71
N THR A 90 -26.38 -8.38 5.43
CA THR A 90 -26.73 -9.63 4.73
C THR A 90 -25.53 -10.53 4.40
N TYR A 91 -24.30 -10.04 4.58
CA TYR A 91 -23.06 -10.76 4.25
C TYR A 91 -22.39 -11.40 5.48
N THR A 92 -23.17 -11.73 6.52
CA THR A 92 -22.68 -12.29 7.79
C THR A 92 -22.03 -13.66 7.65
N ASP A 93 -22.53 -14.49 6.76
CA ASP A 93 -21.91 -15.77 6.43
C ASP A 93 -20.74 -15.56 5.47
N ILE A 94 -19.60 -15.15 6.04
CA ILE A 94 -18.38 -14.85 5.28
C ILE A 94 -17.90 -16.09 4.49
N GLY A 95 -18.07 -17.31 5.03
CA GLY A 95 -17.61 -18.53 4.38
C GLY A 95 -18.39 -18.88 3.11
N ALA A 96 -19.62 -18.39 3.00
CA ALA A 96 -20.48 -18.59 1.83
C ALA A 96 -20.33 -17.49 0.76
N LEU A 97 -19.50 -16.46 0.98
CA LEU A 97 -19.32 -15.40 -0.02
C LEU A 97 -18.62 -15.96 -1.27
N THR A 98 -19.14 -15.60 -2.42
CA THR A 98 -18.64 -16.03 -3.73
C THR A 98 -17.82 -14.91 -4.37
N ALA A 99 -17.21 -15.20 -5.52
CA ALA A 99 -16.51 -14.19 -6.30
C ALA A 99 -17.37 -12.97 -6.69
N THR A 100 -18.69 -13.14 -6.78
CA THR A 100 -19.62 -12.04 -7.12
C THR A 100 -20.12 -11.27 -5.90
N THR A 101 -20.10 -11.86 -4.70
CA THR A 101 -20.60 -11.22 -3.47
C THR A 101 -19.50 -10.70 -2.55
N ILE A 102 -18.25 -11.13 -2.75
CA ILE A 102 -17.12 -10.71 -1.89
C ILE A 102 -16.85 -9.19 -1.98
N GLU A 103 -16.91 -8.58 -3.17
CA GLU A 103 -16.71 -7.13 -3.31
C GLU A 103 -17.84 -6.29 -2.67
N PRO A 104 -19.13 -6.61 -2.89
CA PRO A 104 -20.22 -6.00 -2.14
C PRO A 104 -20.07 -6.13 -0.61
N ALA A 105 -19.60 -7.27 -0.11
CA ALA A 105 -19.34 -7.46 1.31
C ALA A 105 -18.24 -6.51 1.84
N TYR A 106 -17.13 -6.33 1.11
CA TYR A 106 -16.10 -5.34 1.45
C TYR A 106 -16.64 -3.90 1.44
N LYS A 107 -17.48 -3.55 0.46
CA LYS A 107 -18.12 -2.23 0.41
C LYS A 107 -18.98 -1.97 1.63
N GLN A 108 -19.84 -2.93 1.97
CA GLN A 108 -20.72 -2.85 3.13
C GLN A 108 -19.90 -2.71 4.42
N PHE A 109 -18.90 -3.57 4.59
CA PHE A 109 -17.96 -3.51 5.71
C PHE A 109 -17.34 -2.12 5.87
N LEU A 110 -16.70 -1.60 4.82
CA LEU A 110 -16.05 -0.29 4.88
C LEU A 110 -17.04 0.86 5.07
N GLN A 111 -18.25 0.77 4.51
CA GLN A 111 -19.30 1.75 4.75
C GLN A 111 -19.64 1.85 6.24
N GLN A 112 -19.82 0.71 6.91
CA GLN A 112 -20.11 0.67 8.34
C GLN A 112 -18.92 1.13 9.20
N VAL A 113 -17.71 0.69 8.87
CA VAL A 113 -16.48 1.17 9.52
C VAL A 113 -16.38 2.69 9.43
N ARG A 114 -16.58 3.28 8.24
CA ARG A 114 -16.53 4.73 8.07
C ARG A 114 -17.56 5.43 8.95
N ALA A 115 -18.78 4.92 9.02
CA ALA A 115 -19.86 5.53 9.78
C ALA A 115 -19.59 5.50 11.30
N GLN A 116 -19.07 4.38 11.81
CA GLN A 116 -19.08 4.13 13.26
C GLN A 116 -17.71 4.31 13.94
N ARG A 117 -16.59 4.22 13.22
CA ARG A 117 -15.23 4.20 13.79
C ARG A 117 -14.87 5.34 14.75
N ARG A 118 -15.56 6.47 14.68
CA ARG A 118 -15.27 7.64 15.53
C ARG A 118 -15.69 7.42 16.99
N THR A 119 -16.63 6.52 17.24
CA THR A 119 -17.14 6.19 18.58
C THR A 119 -16.58 4.87 19.12
N TRP A 120 -15.82 4.14 18.31
CA TRP A 120 -15.28 2.83 18.65
C TRP A 120 -14.20 2.89 19.72
N THR A 121 -14.32 1.96 20.67
CA THR A 121 -13.29 1.60 21.62
C THR A 121 -12.18 0.78 20.94
N GLN A 122 -11.09 0.52 21.65
CA GLN A 122 -10.07 -0.44 21.18
C GLN A 122 -10.69 -1.80 20.86
N ARG A 123 -11.61 -2.28 21.70
CA ARG A 123 -12.18 -3.62 21.55
C ARG A 123 -13.04 -3.73 20.28
N ASP A 124 -13.76 -2.66 19.94
CA ASP A 124 -14.54 -2.57 18.71
C ASP A 124 -13.64 -2.65 17.46
N TRP A 125 -12.47 -2.00 17.50
CA TRP A 125 -11.45 -2.16 16.46
C TRP A 125 -10.94 -3.59 16.37
N ASP A 126 -10.71 -4.27 17.50
CA ASP A 126 -10.25 -5.67 17.51
C ASP A 126 -11.29 -6.58 16.83
N TYR A 127 -12.60 -6.38 17.08
CA TYR A 127 -13.67 -7.10 16.38
C TYR A 127 -13.69 -6.80 14.87
N ALA A 128 -13.60 -5.53 14.48
CA ALA A 128 -13.56 -5.16 13.07
C ALA A 128 -12.34 -5.78 12.34
N THR A 129 -11.19 -5.82 12.99
CA THR A 129 -9.97 -6.43 12.45
C THR A 129 -10.09 -7.95 12.34
N ALA A 130 -10.76 -8.63 13.28
CA ALA A 130 -11.06 -10.06 13.17
C ALA A 130 -11.97 -10.36 11.96
N ILE A 131 -13.05 -9.59 11.79
CA ILE A 131 -13.98 -9.72 10.65
C ILE A 131 -13.24 -9.46 9.33
N TYR A 132 -12.40 -8.42 9.27
CA TYR A 132 -11.58 -8.11 8.11
C TYR A 132 -10.62 -9.25 7.73
N ARG A 133 -9.99 -9.91 8.72
CA ARG A 133 -9.13 -11.08 8.47
C ARG A 133 -9.89 -12.23 7.82
N ARG A 134 -11.11 -12.52 8.31
CA ARG A 134 -11.98 -13.56 7.74
C ARG A 134 -12.42 -13.21 6.32
N LEU A 135 -12.76 -11.95 6.03
CA LEU A 135 -13.02 -11.48 4.66
C LEU A 135 -11.80 -11.67 3.75
N ASN A 136 -10.59 -11.42 4.25
CA ASN A 136 -9.36 -11.63 3.48
C ASN A 136 -9.08 -13.11 3.23
N GLU A 137 -9.36 -13.97 4.20
CA GLU A 137 -9.28 -15.43 4.05
C GLU A 137 -10.23 -15.90 2.95
N GLN A 138 -11.49 -15.48 3.01
CA GLN A 138 -12.46 -15.85 1.99
C GLN A 138 -12.09 -15.30 0.62
N LEU A 139 -11.64 -14.04 0.55
CA LEU A 139 -11.16 -13.47 -0.70
C LEU A 139 -10.06 -14.33 -1.32
N ARG A 140 -9.09 -14.81 -0.54
CA ARG A 140 -8.04 -15.70 -1.05
C ARG A 140 -8.61 -17.01 -1.60
N ALA A 141 -9.64 -17.56 -0.95
CA ALA A 141 -10.29 -18.79 -1.40
C ALA A 141 -11.01 -18.62 -2.73
N VAL A 142 -11.68 -17.48 -2.97
CA VAL A 142 -12.48 -17.25 -4.19
C VAL A 142 -11.78 -16.40 -5.25
N ARG A 143 -10.55 -15.96 -4.99
CA ARG A 143 -9.86 -14.91 -5.77
C ARG A 143 -9.76 -15.18 -7.25
N LEU A 144 -9.54 -16.44 -7.63
CA LEU A 144 -9.30 -16.83 -9.02
C LEU A 144 -10.51 -16.56 -9.93
N ASP A 145 -11.70 -16.49 -9.34
CA ASP A 145 -12.96 -16.24 -10.05
C ASP A 145 -13.44 -14.78 -9.92
N VAL A 146 -12.74 -13.95 -9.14
CA VAL A 146 -13.07 -12.52 -8.96
C VAL A 146 -12.70 -11.75 -10.22
N LYS A 147 -13.61 -10.91 -10.70
CA LYS A 147 -13.34 -10.04 -11.85
C LYS A 147 -12.22 -9.06 -11.51
N GLY A 148 -11.28 -8.85 -12.43
CA GLY A 148 -10.12 -7.97 -12.19
C GLY A 148 -10.48 -6.54 -11.75
N ARG A 149 -11.60 -5.98 -12.25
CA ARG A 149 -12.11 -4.68 -11.78
C ARG A 149 -12.48 -4.72 -10.29
N ASP A 150 -13.18 -5.76 -9.87
CA ASP A 150 -13.63 -5.93 -8.50
C ASP A 150 -12.43 -6.18 -7.58
N GLU A 151 -11.40 -6.90 -8.04
CA GLU A 151 -10.15 -7.06 -7.29
C GLU A 151 -9.44 -5.72 -7.02
N ILE A 152 -9.39 -4.82 -8.02
CA ILE A 152 -8.82 -3.48 -7.83
C ILE A 152 -9.60 -2.70 -6.77
N HIS A 153 -10.94 -2.74 -6.83
CA HIS A 153 -11.77 -2.07 -5.84
C HIS A 153 -11.56 -2.65 -4.44
N ILE A 154 -11.52 -3.98 -4.29
CA ILE A 154 -11.26 -4.64 -3.01
C ILE A 154 -9.90 -4.20 -2.45
N ARG A 155 -8.84 -4.13 -3.27
CA ARG A 155 -7.52 -3.65 -2.81
C ARG A 155 -7.54 -2.21 -2.33
N ALA A 156 -8.31 -1.34 -2.99
CA ALA A 156 -8.49 0.03 -2.53
C ALA A 156 -9.19 0.07 -1.16
N LEU A 157 -10.24 -0.73 -0.97
CA LEU A 157 -10.96 -0.85 0.31
C LEU A 157 -10.08 -1.44 1.43
N GLN A 158 -9.25 -2.44 1.13
CA GLN A 158 -8.26 -3.01 2.05
C GLN A 158 -7.22 -1.96 2.50
N THR A 159 -6.73 -1.17 1.55
CA THR A 159 -5.78 -0.09 1.81
C THR A 159 -6.41 0.97 2.70
N GLU A 160 -7.66 1.33 2.43
CA GLU A 160 -8.39 2.30 3.25
C GLU A 160 -8.59 1.80 4.68
N PHE A 161 -9.04 0.56 4.87
CA PHE A 161 -9.20 0.00 6.21
C PHE A 161 -7.89 0.04 7.00
N THR A 162 -6.79 -0.39 6.37
CA THR A 162 -5.45 -0.36 6.98
C THR A 162 -5.03 1.06 7.37
N ALA A 163 -5.33 2.05 6.53
CA ALA A 163 -5.05 3.46 6.83
C ALA A 163 -5.89 3.99 8.00
N LEU A 164 -7.17 3.61 8.08
CA LEU A 164 -8.07 3.99 9.16
C LEU A 164 -7.63 3.40 10.51
N GLU A 165 -7.27 2.12 10.53
CA GLU A 165 -6.74 1.42 11.71
C GLU A 165 -5.45 2.10 12.19
N THR A 166 -4.47 2.27 11.27
CA THR A 166 -3.19 2.91 11.57
C THR A 166 -3.35 4.35 12.08
N GLY A 167 -4.24 5.14 11.47
CA GLY A 167 -4.47 6.52 11.87
C GLY A 167 -5.00 6.64 13.30
N ARG A 168 -5.82 5.68 13.73
CA ARG A 168 -6.30 5.59 15.11
C ARG A 168 -5.19 5.20 16.07
N ASP A 169 -4.34 4.27 15.67
CA ASP A 169 -3.23 3.79 16.52
C ASP A 169 -2.20 4.89 16.80
N VAL A 170 -1.91 5.73 15.79
CA VAL A 170 -1.08 6.92 15.95
C VAL A 170 -1.71 7.92 16.93
N LYS A 171 -3.03 8.13 16.85
CA LYS A 171 -3.75 9.02 17.78
C LYS A 171 -3.64 8.54 19.22
N ASP A 172 -3.80 7.25 19.45
CA ASP A 172 -3.71 6.66 20.79
C ASP A 172 -2.30 6.73 21.36
N LEU A 173 -1.27 6.50 20.53
CA LEU A 173 0.13 6.72 20.91
C LEU A 173 0.42 8.18 21.27
N GLY A 174 -0.09 9.13 20.48
CA GLY A 174 0.07 10.57 20.76
C GLY A 174 -0.52 10.97 22.12
N LYS A 175 -1.72 10.48 22.44
CA LYS A 175 -2.35 10.71 23.76
C LYS A 175 -1.53 10.11 24.91
N ALA A 176 -1.03 8.88 24.74
CA ALA A 176 -0.26 8.19 25.78
C ALA A 176 1.08 8.89 26.09
N VAL A 177 1.71 9.50 25.08
CA VAL A 177 2.98 10.24 25.24
C VAL A 177 2.76 11.66 25.76
N GLY A 178 1.68 12.33 25.34
CA GLY A 178 1.36 13.70 25.77
C GLY A 178 0.93 13.82 27.23
N ASN A 179 0.40 12.75 27.84
CA ASN A 179 -0.08 12.75 29.22
C ASN A 179 1.03 12.53 30.28
N LYS A 180 2.30 12.70 29.89
CA LYS A 180 3.50 12.54 30.76
C LYS A 180 4.18 13.87 31.12
N GLN A 181 3.47 14.99 31.07
CA GLN A 181 3.96 16.30 31.51
C GLN A 181 3.13 16.84 32.66
#